data_AF-A0A350V4J2-F1
#
_entry.id   AF-A0A350V4J2-F1
#
_cell.length_a   1.000
_cell.length_b   1.000
_cell.length_c   1.000
_cell.angle_alpha   90.00
_cell.angle_beta   90.00
_cell.angle_gamma   90.00
#
_symmetry.space_group_name_H-M   'P 1'
#
loop_
_entity.id
_entity.type
_entity.pdbx_description
1 polymer ?
#
loop_
_entity_poly.entity_id
_entity_poly.type
_entity_poly.pdbx_seq_one_letter_code
_entity_poly.pdbx_strand_id
1 'polypeptide(L)'
;MKLLNKQALLQVAGILVITLLAGIFFNISNPNRIQFIANEKVVDFSSSDSLLNALRIQDSLLKAADSLKNTSNLREDSLKAAHEKHIQDSLLAANKTDSLKRVADSLKTIQQKKEDSIKNAANQTVEIVKPVDIKIDFAKALFDKKYRFLDARDIADYNAGHIQGAMNIPFHEIEKYKEKFNDLPKDQVYVTYCSAACDVSIDMAYYMAKLGFKKVYIFHGGWDEWKAAGYPAN
;
A
#
# COMPACT_ATOMS: atom_id res chain seq x y z
N MET A 1 -35.02 -23.76 -12.66
CA MET A 1 -34.63 -22.52 -11.96
C MET A 1 -35.88 -21.94 -11.32
N LYS A 2 -36.11 -22.18 -10.02
CA LYS A 2 -37.35 -21.75 -9.33
C LYS A 2 -37.31 -20.22 -9.16
N LEU A 3 -38.24 -19.52 -9.80
CA LEU A 3 -38.41 -18.08 -9.66
C LEU A 3 -38.66 -17.77 -8.17
N LEU A 4 -37.77 -16.99 -7.56
CA LEU A 4 -37.90 -16.54 -6.18
C LEU A 4 -39.22 -15.77 -6.01
N ASN A 5 -40.00 -16.16 -5.00
CA ASN A 5 -41.27 -15.51 -4.64
C ASN A 5 -41.01 -14.01 -4.39
N LYS A 6 -41.81 -13.13 -5.00
CA LYS A 6 -41.72 -11.67 -4.80
C LYS A 6 -41.73 -11.28 -3.32
N GLN A 7 -42.44 -12.04 -2.47
CA GLN A 7 -42.42 -11.84 -1.01
C GLN A 7 -41.05 -12.12 -0.38
N ALA A 8 -40.34 -13.16 -0.82
CA ALA A 8 -39.00 -13.48 -0.32
C ALA A 8 -37.98 -12.40 -0.74
N LEU A 9 -38.13 -11.85 -1.95
CA LEU A 9 -37.28 -10.76 -2.43
C LEU A 9 -37.45 -9.48 -1.59
N LEU A 10 -38.70 -9.14 -1.26
CA LEU A 10 -39.01 -7.99 -0.39
C LEU A 10 -38.48 -8.17 1.04
N GLN A 11 -38.53 -9.39 1.59
CA GLN A 11 -37.99 -9.67 2.92
C GLN A 11 -36.46 -9.52 2.97
N VAL A 12 -35.75 -10.02 1.96
CA VAL A 12 -34.29 -9.88 1.87
C VAL A 12 -33.88 -8.41 1.69
N ALA A 13 -34.58 -7.67 0.85
CA ALA A 13 -34.34 -6.24 0.66
C ALA A 13 -34.57 -5.45 1.96
N GLY A 14 -35.62 -5.78 2.72
CA GLY A 14 -35.90 -5.16 4.02
C GLY A 14 -34.79 -5.39 5.05
N ILE A 15 -34.28 -6.62 5.15
CA ILE A 15 -33.19 -6.96 6.07
C ILE A 15 -31.93 -6.16 5.73
N LEU A 16 -31.57 -6.05 4.45
CA LEU A 16 -30.39 -5.29 4.03
C LEU A 16 -30.49 -3.80 4.40
N VAL A 17 -31.64 -3.17 4.16
CA VAL A 17 -31.86 -1.77 4.53
C VAL A 17 -31.77 -1.55 6.04
N ILE A 18 -32.34 -2.47 6.84
CA ILE A 18 -32.28 -2.39 8.31
C ILE A 18 -30.84 -2.55 8.81
N THR A 19 -30.07 -3.48 8.25
CA THR A 19 -28.66 -3.66 8.65
C THR A 19 -27.78 -2.46 8.30
N LEU A 20 -28.04 -1.80 7.16
CA LEU A 20 -27.34 -0.59 6.75
C LEU A 20 -27.65 0.58 7.70
N LEU A 21 -28.92 0.79 8.02
CA LEU A 21 -29.36 1.87 8.92
C LEU A 21 -28.86 1.64 10.36
N ALA A 22 -28.85 0.38 10.84
CA ALA A 22 -28.31 0.04 12.16
C ALA A 22 -26.80 0.33 12.25
N GLY A 23 -26.03 0.06 11.18
CA GLY A 23 -24.60 0.39 11.13
C GLY A 23 -24.34 1.90 11.15
N ILE A 24 -25.15 2.68 10.42
CA ILE A 24 -25.07 4.15 10.42
C ILE A 24 -25.43 4.71 11.80
N PHE A 25 -26.48 4.19 12.44
CA PHE A 25 -26.90 4.61 13.78
C PHE A 25 -25.83 4.25 14.82
N PHE A 26 -25.26 3.05 14.79
CA PHE A 26 -24.17 2.65 15.68
C PHE A 26 -22.93 3.56 15.55
N ASN A 27 -22.62 4.01 14.32
CA ASN A 27 -21.53 4.96 14.08
C ASN A 27 -21.85 6.38 14.60
N ILE A 28 -23.11 6.82 14.53
CA ILE A 28 -23.55 8.14 15.03
C ILE A 28 -23.65 8.15 16.56
N SER A 29 -24.07 7.04 17.19
CA SER A 29 -24.30 6.93 18.63
C SER A 29 -23.06 6.53 19.44
N ASN A 30 -21.95 6.16 18.80
CA ASN A 30 -20.70 5.85 19.51
C ASN A 30 -19.95 7.15 19.88
N PRO A 31 -19.71 7.43 21.18
CA PRO A 31 -19.01 8.63 21.61
C PRO A 31 -17.53 8.67 21.20
N ASN A 32 -16.96 7.54 20.78
CA ASN A 32 -15.61 7.45 20.21
C ASN A 32 -15.69 7.28 18.69
N ARG A 33 -15.95 8.37 17.95
CA ARG A 33 -15.84 8.38 16.49
C ARG A 33 -14.43 7.98 16.05
N ILE A 34 -14.31 7.03 15.11
CA ILE A 34 -13.04 6.80 14.42
C ILE A 34 -12.77 8.04 13.55
N GLN A 35 -11.82 8.86 13.99
CA GLN A 35 -11.36 10.03 13.24
C GLN A 35 -10.52 9.56 12.05
N PHE A 36 -11.11 9.59 10.87
CA PHE A 36 -10.35 9.79 9.64
C PHE A 36 -10.49 11.26 9.28
N ILE A 37 -9.37 11.92 8.93
CA ILE A 37 -9.18 13.36 8.65
C ILE A 37 -8.44 14.08 9.78
N ALA A 38 -7.18 14.41 9.51
CA ALA A 38 -6.36 15.31 10.30
C ALA A 38 -6.93 16.74 10.24
N ASN A 39 -6.93 17.42 11.39
CA ASN A 39 -7.38 18.80 11.58
C ASN A 39 -6.78 19.79 10.56
N GLU A 40 -7.64 20.50 9.84
CA GLU A 40 -7.31 21.79 9.22
C GLU A 40 -7.93 22.90 10.09
N LYS A 41 -7.09 23.84 10.55
CA LYS A 41 -7.52 24.98 11.36
C LYS A 41 -8.24 25.98 10.46
N VAL A 42 -9.50 26.28 10.78
CA VAL A 42 -10.25 27.39 10.16
C VAL A 42 -10.00 28.67 10.95
N VAL A 43 -9.57 29.72 10.26
CA VAL A 43 -9.47 31.10 10.76
C VAL A 43 -10.72 31.84 10.30
N ASP A 44 -11.46 32.42 11.24
CA ASP A 44 -12.65 33.24 10.98
C ASP A 44 -12.24 34.69 10.66
N PHE A 45 -12.79 35.26 9.59
CA PHE A 45 -12.66 36.66 9.21
C PHE A 45 -14.06 37.23 8.93
N SER A 46 -14.73 37.65 10.00
CA SER A 46 -15.94 38.47 9.90
C SER A 46 -15.63 39.93 10.27
N SER A 47 -15.36 40.75 9.26
CA SER A 47 -15.63 42.20 9.31
C SER A 47 -15.80 42.77 7.89
N SER A 48 -16.98 43.32 7.62
CA SER A 48 -17.47 43.75 6.29
C SER A 48 -16.84 45.03 5.75
N ASP A 49 -16.03 45.75 6.54
CA ASP A 49 -15.50 47.07 6.15
C ASP A 49 -14.21 46.99 5.33
N SER A 50 -13.50 45.87 5.35
CA SER A 50 -12.26 45.66 4.56
C SER A 50 -12.55 45.34 3.08
N LEU A 51 -13.71 44.77 2.77
CA LEU A 51 -14.08 44.39 1.40
C LEU A 51 -14.55 45.60 0.56
N LEU A 52 -15.18 46.59 1.18
CA LEU A 52 -15.63 47.81 0.52
C LEU A 52 -14.48 48.74 0.11
N ASN A 53 -13.38 48.75 0.88
CA ASN A 53 -12.18 49.50 0.52
C ASN A 53 -11.38 48.82 -0.61
N ALA A 54 -11.35 47.48 -0.66
CA ALA A 54 -10.68 46.75 -1.73
C ALA A 54 -11.33 46.96 -3.10
N LEU A 55 -12.67 47.04 -3.15
CA LEU A 55 -13.42 47.22 -4.40
C LEU A 55 -13.26 48.63 -5.02
N ARG A 56 -13.12 49.69 -4.20
CA ARG A 56 -12.87 51.06 -4.71
C ARG A 56 -11.47 51.24 -5.31
N ILE A 57 -10.49 50.50 -4.82
CA ILE A 57 -9.10 50.57 -5.30
C ILE A 57 -8.95 49.83 -6.63
N GLN A 58 -9.73 48.78 -6.87
CA GLN A 58 -9.67 48.02 -8.11
C GLN A 58 -10.16 48.83 -9.33
N ASP A 59 -11.20 49.65 -9.16
CA ASP A 59 -11.82 50.41 -10.24
C ASP A 59 -10.98 51.64 -10.68
N SER A 60 -10.25 52.25 -9.74
CA SER A 60 -9.31 53.33 -10.04
C SER A 60 -8.03 52.83 -10.72
N LEU A 61 -7.57 51.62 -10.39
CA LEU A 61 -6.42 50.99 -11.05
C LEU A 61 -6.73 50.53 -12.47
N LEU A 62 -7.96 50.08 -12.74
CA LEU A 62 -8.39 49.67 -14.09
C LEU A 62 -8.43 50.86 -15.07
N LYS A 63 -8.95 52.01 -14.61
CA LYS A 63 -8.99 53.25 -15.41
C LYS A 63 -7.60 53.83 -15.70
N ALA A 64 -6.65 53.67 -14.78
CA ALA A 64 -5.27 54.08 -14.99
C ALA A 64 -4.56 53.18 -16.03
N ALA A 65 -4.87 51.87 -16.04
CA ALA A 65 -4.30 50.91 -16.98
C ALA A 65 -4.75 51.14 -18.44
N ASP A 66 -6.00 51.55 -18.65
CA ASP A 66 -6.55 51.79 -19.99
C ASP A 66 -5.97 53.06 -20.65
N SER A 67 -5.65 54.08 -19.85
CA SER A 67 -4.99 55.31 -20.33
C SER A 67 -3.55 55.07 -20.79
N LEU A 68 -2.84 54.13 -20.16
CA LEU A 68 -1.47 53.75 -20.53
C LEU A 68 -1.41 52.88 -21.80
N LYS A 69 -2.42 52.04 -22.04
CA LYS A 69 -2.47 51.19 -23.26
C LYS A 69 -2.69 51.98 -24.55
N ASN A 70 -3.38 53.13 -24.48
CA ASN A 70 -3.72 53.88 -25.70
C ASN A 70 -2.57 54.79 -26.19
N THR A 71 -1.63 55.12 -25.31
CA THR A 71 -0.46 55.96 -25.64
C THR A 71 0.76 55.13 -26.10
N SER A 72 0.83 53.83 -25.78
CA SER A 72 1.89 52.93 -26.25
C SER A 72 1.72 52.44 -27.69
N ASN A 73 0.47 52.32 -28.19
CA ASN A 73 0.19 51.71 -29.49
C ASN A 73 0.49 52.60 -30.71
N LEU A 74 0.56 53.94 -30.55
CA LEU A 74 0.79 54.84 -31.69
C LEU A 74 2.29 55.07 -32.02
N ARG A 75 3.22 54.52 -31.22
CA ARG A 75 4.67 54.74 -31.37
C ARG A 75 5.47 53.45 -31.66
N GLU A 76 4.90 52.26 -31.42
CA GLU A 76 5.56 50.97 -31.67
C GLU A 76 5.47 50.50 -33.14
N ASP A 77 4.39 50.80 -33.85
CA ASP A 77 4.15 50.22 -35.17
C ASP A 77 5.14 50.71 -36.25
N SER A 78 5.62 51.94 -36.11
CA SER A 78 6.56 52.55 -37.07
C SER A 78 8.02 52.15 -36.86
N LEU A 79 8.41 51.64 -35.68
CA LEU A 79 9.79 51.20 -35.38
C LEU A 79 9.98 49.67 -35.48
N LYS A 80 8.94 48.86 -35.25
CA LYS A 80 9.04 47.39 -35.27
C LYS A 80 9.26 46.82 -36.68
N ALA A 81 8.64 47.40 -37.72
CA ALA A 81 8.71 46.86 -39.08
C ALA A 81 10.10 46.91 -39.73
N ALA A 82 10.95 47.88 -39.37
CA ALA A 82 12.29 48.02 -39.95
C ALA A 82 13.36 47.17 -39.23
N HIS A 83 13.14 46.82 -37.96
CA HIS A 83 14.11 46.10 -37.12
C HIS A 83 13.95 44.57 -37.22
N GLU A 84 12.74 44.08 -37.47
CA GLU A 84 12.41 42.65 -37.43
C GLU A 84 12.94 41.88 -38.65
N LYS A 85 13.03 42.52 -39.82
CA LYS A 85 13.54 41.89 -41.05
C LYS A 85 15.04 41.56 -40.96
N HIS A 86 15.83 42.41 -40.32
CA HIS A 86 17.28 42.23 -40.22
C HIS A 86 17.67 41.21 -39.12
N ILE A 87 16.81 41.02 -38.12
CA ILE A 87 16.99 40.04 -37.05
C ILE A 87 16.61 38.63 -37.53
N GLN A 88 15.56 38.48 -38.34
CA GLN A 88 15.13 37.18 -38.89
C GLN A 88 16.18 36.56 -39.82
N ASP A 89 16.77 37.34 -40.73
CA ASP A 89 17.81 36.86 -41.65
C ASP A 89 19.10 36.46 -40.91
N SER A 90 19.38 37.11 -39.77
CA SER A 90 20.52 36.80 -38.90
C SER A 90 20.29 35.55 -38.02
N LEU A 91 19.03 35.27 -37.64
CA LEU A 91 18.66 34.11 -36.83
C LEU A 91 18.60 32.81 -37.66
N LEU A 92 18.28 32.88 -38.96
CA LEU A 92 18.22 31.69 -39.83
C LEU A 92 19.62 31.11 -40.12
N ALA A 93 20.67 31.94 -40.11
CA ALA A 93 22.06 31.50 -40.27
C ALA A 93 22.67 30.89 -38.98
N ALA A 94 22.03 31.08 -37.82
CA ALA A 94 22.49 30.60 -36.52
C ALA A 94 21.85 29.26 -36.12
N ASN A 95 21.31 28.49 -37.07
CA ASN A 95 20.84 27.13 -36.87
C ASN A 95 22.03 26.15 -36.72
N LYS A 96 22.88 26.44 -35.74
CA LYS A 96 24.05 25.72 -35.26
C LYS A 96 23.61 24.50 -34.43
N THR A 97 22.96 23.59 -35.15
CA THR A 97 23.25 22.16 -35.26
C THR A 97 23.87 21.40 -34.07
N ASP A 98 23.24 20.25 -33.82
CA ASP A 98 23.67 19.04 -33.10
C ASP A 98 23.82 19.07 -31.57
N SER A 99 24.28 20.16 -30.97
CA SER A 99 24.57 20.16 -29.53
C SER A 99 23.29 20.11 -28.67
N LEU A 100 22.27 20.87 -29.04
CA LEU A 100 20.98 20.89 -28.33
C LEU A 100 20.18 19.61 -28.55
N LYS A 101 20.30 18.99 -29.73
CA LYS A 101 19.64 17.71 -30.05
C LYS A 101 20.23 16.57 -29.22
N ARG A 102 21.56 16.49 -29.11
CA ARG A 102 22.26 15.50 -28.26
C ARG A 102 21.91 15.63 -26.79
N VAL A 103 21.75 16.85 -26.28
CA VAL A 103 21.32 17.09 -24.90
C VAL A 103 19.89 16.62 -24.68
N ALA A 104 18.96 16.93 -25.60
CA ALA A 104 17.58 16.47 -25.52
C ALA A 104 17.46 14.93 -25.58
N ASP A 105 18.23 14.27 -26.44
CA ASP A 105 18.23 12.80 -26.57
C ASP A 105 18.83 12.12 -25.32
N SER A 106 19.85 12.73 -24.72
CA SER A 106 20.44 12.27 -23.45
C SER A 106 19.45 12.39 -22.28
N LEU A 107 18.70 13.50 -22.21
CA LEU A 107 17.67 13.70 -21.17
C LEU A 107 16.53 12.69 -21.29
N LYS A 108 16.06 12.41 -22.51
CA LYS A 108 15.06 11.35 -22.75
C LYS A 108 15.56 9.99 -22.30
N THR A 109 16.83 9.67 -22.60
CA THR A 109 17.44 8.40 -22.18
C THR A 109 17.54 8.28 -20.65
N ILE A 110 17.88 9.37 -19.96
CA ILE A 110 17.93 9.42 -18.49
C ILE A 110 16.53 9.28 -17.87
N GLN A 111 15.52 9.94 -18.44
CA GLN A 111 14.14 9.81 -18.01
C GLN A 111 13.63 8.38 -18.19
N GLN A 112 13.88 7.76 -19.34
CA GLN A 112 13.48 6.39 -19.60
C GLN A 112 14.16 5.42 -18.61
N LYS A 113 15.47 5.56 -18.39
CA LYS A 113 16.22 4.72 -17.44
C LYS A 113 15.72 4.88 -16.00
N LYS A 114 15.32 6.09 -15.61
CA LYS A 114 14.73 6.36 -14.29
C LYS A 114 13.36 5.69 -14.16
N GLU A 115 12.51 5.78 -15.18
CA GLU A 115 11.21 5.12 -15.19
C GLU A 115 11.30 3.59 -15.14
N ASP A 116 12.24 3.00 -15.89
CA ASP A 116 12.47 1.55 -15.88
C ASP A 116 13.01 1.08 -14.53
N SER A 117 13.88 1.88 -13.90
CA SER A 117 14.38 1.60 -12.54
C SER A 117 13.26 1.66 -11.49
N ILE A 118 12.34 2.61 -11.62
CA ILE A 118 11.17 2.75 -10.72
C ILE A 118 10.18 1.59 -10.94
N LYS A 119 9.92 1.18 -12.19
CA LYS A 119 9.06 0.04 -12.50
C LYS A 119 9.62 -1.28 -11.98
N ASN A 120 10.94 -1.48 -12.11
CA ASN A 120 11.60 -2.68 -11.58
C ASN A 120 11.60 -2.73 -10.04
N ALA A 121 11.76 -1.58 -9.37
CA ALA A 121 11.63 -1.50 -7.91
C ALA A 121 10.18 -1.72 -7.43
N ALA A 122 9.19 -1.22 -8.18
CA ALA A 122 7.77 -1.41 -7.86
C ALA A 122 7.29 -2.86 -8.08
N ASN A 123 7.82 -3.56 -9.08
CA ASN A 123 7.53 -4.97 -9.33
C ASN A 123 8.22 -5.93 -8.33
N GLN A 124 9.05 -5.38 -7.44
CA GLN A 124 9.70 -6.10 -6.33
C GLN A 124 8.93 -5.99 -5.01
N THR A 125 7.66 -5.59 -5.07
CA THR A 125 6.76 -5.73 -3.93
C THR A 125 6.44 -7.22 -3.76
N VAL A 126 7.19 -7.88 -2.88
CA VAL A 126 6.84 -9.24 -2.42
C VAL A 126 5.46 -9.13 -1.80
N GLU A 127 4.44 -9.62 -2.50
CA GLU A 127 3.10 -9.76 -1.95
C GLU A 127 3.22 -10.67 -0.73
N ILE A 128 3.21 -10.08 0.47
CA ILE A 128 3.35 -10.83 1.71
C ILE A 128 2.07 -11.66 1.86
N VAL A 129 2.17 -12.95 1.52
CA VAL A 129 1.06 -13.88 1.71
C VAL A 129 0.80 -14.01 3.19
N LYS A 130 -0.39 -13.59 3.64
CA LYS A 130 -0.78 -13.69 5.04
C LYS A 130 -0.86 -15.18 5.44
N PRO A 131 -0.17 -15.60 6.52
CA PRO A 131 -0.33 -16.96 7.04
C PRO A 131 -1.77 -17.26 7.46
N VAL A 132 -2.15 -18.53 7.38
CA VAL A 132 -3.52 -18.98 7.67
C VAL A 132 -3.56 -19.81 8.94
N ASP A 133 -4.44 -19.44 9.87
CA ASP A 133 -4.67 -20.18 11.10
C ASP A 133 -5.42 -21.48 10.83
N ILE A 134 -4.97 -22.58 11.44
CA ILE A 134 -5.54 -23.90 11.27
C ILE A 134 -5.82 -24.58 12.61
N LYS A 135 -6.85 -25.44 12.61
CA LYS A 135 -7.22 -26.27 13.75
C LYS A 135 -6.61 -27.67 13.63
N ILE A 136 -6.67 -28.43 14.72
CA ILE A 136 -6.03 -29.75 14.84
C ILE A 136 -6.40 -30.73 13.73
N ASP A 137 -7.67 -30.77 13.28
CA ASP A 137 -8.11 -31.67 12.21
C ASP A 137 -7.37 -31.40 10.89
N PHE A 138 -7.21 -30.13 10.55
CA PHE A 138 -6.51 -29.74 9.32
C PHE A 138 -5.00 -29.90 9.47
N ALA A 139 -4.44 -29.59 10.65
CA ALA A 139 -3.03 -29.88 10.94
C ALA A 139 -2.72 -31.38 10.78
N LYS A 140 -3.56 -32.25 11.32
CA LYS A 140 -3.44 -33.70 11.16
C LYS A 140 -3.53 -34.14 9.69
N ALA A 141 -4.45 -33.56 8.93
CA ALA A 141 -4.55 -33.84 7.48
C ALA A 141 -3.30 -33.40 6.71
N LEU A 142 -2.66 -32.29 7.09
CA LEU A 142 -1.39 -31.85 6.50
C LEU A 142 -0.22 -32.77 6.91
N PHE A 143 -0.20 -33.23 8.15
CA PHE A 143 0.78 -34.20 8.63
C PHE A 143 0.68 -35.54 7.89
N ASP A 144 -0.53 -36.05 7.66
CA ASP A 144 -0.74 -37.31 6.94
C ASP A 144 -0.26 -37.22 5.48
N LYS A 145 -0.35 -36.03 4.89
CA LYS A 145 0.22 -35.70 3.57
C LYS A 145 1.73 -35.47 3.60
N LYS A 146 2.39 -35.65 4.74
CA LYS A 146 3.84 -35.50 4.95
C LYS A 146 4.36 -34.09 4.65
N TYR A 147 3.53 -33.07 4.89
CA TYR A 147 4.00 -31.69 4.87
C TYR A 147 4.89 -31.38 6.08
N ARG A 148 5.67 -30.30 5.96
CA ARG A 148 6.72 -29.98 6.94
C ARG A 148 6.15 -29.19 8.11
N PHE A 149 6.46 -29.64 9.32
CA PHE A 149 6.13 -28.96 10.56
C PHE A 149 7.38 -28.29 11.13
N LEU A 150 7.24 -27.06 11.60
CA LEU A 150 8.29 -26.27 12.23
C LEU A 150 7.91 -26.02 13.68
N ASP A 151 8.73 -26.52 14.59
CA ASP A 151 8.61 -26.29 16.03
C ASP A 151 9.37 -25.01 16.39
N ALA A 152 8.64 -23.97 16.80
CA ALA A 152 9.21 -22.66 17.12
C ALA A 152 9.71 -22.55 18.57
N ARG A 153 9.53 -23.59 19.38
CA ARG A 153 9.95 -23.64 20.80
C ARG A 153 11.44 -23.85 20.96
N ASP A 154 11.89 -23.74 22.20
CA ASP A 154 13.27 -23.98 22.59
C ASP A 154 13.66 -25.44 22.38
N ILE A 155 14.96 -25.66 22.19
CA ILE A 155 15.49 -27.01 21.93
C ILE A 155 15.20 -27.98 23.08
N ALA A 156 15.13 -27.49 24.32
CA ALA A 156 14.80 -28.29 25.49
C ALA A 156 13.36 -28.83 25.41
N ASP A 157 12.39 -27.98 25.06
CA ASP A 157 10.99 -28.35 24.92
C ASP A 157 10.77 -29.31 23.75
N TYR A 158 11.45 -29.06 22.62
CA TYR A 158 11.45 -29.95 21.48
C TYR A 158 11.98 -31.34 21.85
N ASN A 159 13.12 -31.40 22.55
CA ASN A 159 13.71 -32.66 22.98
C ASN A 159 12.88 -33.40 24.04
N ALA A 160 12.09 -32.69 24.84
CA ALA A 160 11.15 -33.29 25.78
C ALA A 160 9.92 -33.91 25.10
N GLY A 161 9.62 -33.47 23.88
CA GLY A 161 8.64 -34.10 23.00
C GLY A 161 8.15 -33.15 21.91
N HIS A 162 7.94 -33.68 20.71
CA HIS A 162 7.53 -32.88 19.55
C HIS A 162 6.72 -33.69 18.52
N ILE A 163 6.09 -32.99 17.58
CA ILE A 163 5.38 -33.61 16.45
C ILE A 163 6.39 -34.43 15.64
N GLN A 164 6.08 -35.69 15.35
CA GLN A 164 7.03 -36.59 14.68
C GLN A 164 7.51 -36.01 13.34
N GLY A 165 8.83 -35.91 13.17
CA GLY A 165 9.43 -35.39 11.94
C GLY A 165 9.33 -33.86 11.76
N ALA A 166 8.89 -33.13 12.80
CA ALA A 166 9.02 -31.68 12.83
C ALA A 166 10.50 -31.26 12.84
N MET A 167 10.77 -30.06 12.33
CA MET A 167 12.07 -29.42 12.39
C MET A 167 12.05 -28.35 13.48
N ASN A 168 12.96 -28.43 14.45
CA ASN A 168 13.09 -27.37 15.45
C ASN A 168 13.84 -26.16 14.89
N ILE A 169 13.22 -24.99 15.01
CA ILE A 169 13.83 -23.68 14.81
C ILE A 169 13.35 -22.78 15.96
N PRO A 170 14.09 -22.70 17.07
CA PRO A 170 13.74 -21.81 18.17
C PRO A 170 13.70 -20.37 17.69
N PHE A 171 12.52 -19.74 17.75
CA PHE A 171 12.33 -18.42 17.15
C PHE A 171 13.08 -17.32 17.92
N HIS A 172 13.25 -17.47 19.23
CA HIS A 172 14.05 -16.53 20.03
C HIS A 172 15.52 -16.46 19.58
N GLU A 173 15.99 -17.51 18.89
CA GLU A 173 17.33 -17.64 18.31
C GLU A 173 17.31 -17.55 16.78
N ILE A 174 16.26 -16.99 16.16
CA ILE A 174 16.06 -17.00 14.70
C ILE A 174 17.28 -16.53 13.91
N GLU A 175 18.03 -15.57 14.46
CA GLU A 175 19.29 -15.06 13.91
C GLU A 175 20.32 -16.16 13.62
N LYS A 176 20.43 -17.17 14.51
CA LYS A 176 21.33 -18.33 14.35
C LYS A 176 20.85 -19.29 13.26
N TYR A 177 19.57 -19.23 12.90
CA TYR A 177 18.91 -20.17 11.99
C TYR A 177 18.53 -19.56 10.64
N LYS A 178 18.85 -18.29 10.38
CA LYS A 178 18.52 -17.59 9.13
C LYS A 178 18.88 -18.38 7.88
N GLU A 179 20.09 -18.92 7.85
CA GLU A 179 20.59 -19.69 6.70
C GLU A 179 19.77 -20.95 6.44
N LYS A 180 19.19 -21.58 7.48
CA LYS A 180 18.32 -22.74 7.28
C LYS A 180 17.12 -22.42 6.41
N PHE A 181 16.62 -21.18 6.43
CA PHE A 181 15.48 -20.80 5.59
C PHE A 181 15.85 -20.64 4.12
N ASN A 182 17.12 -20.39 3.79
CA ASN A 182 17.59 -20.28 2.41
C ASN A 182 17.52 -21.62 1.68
N ASP A 183 17.77 -22.71 2.40
CA ASP A 183 17.73 -24.08 1.86
C ASP A 183 16.31 -24.66 1.74
N LEU A 184 15.30 -23.98 2.30
CA LEU A 184 13.92 -24.44 2.28
C LEU A 184 13.20 -23.99 1.00
N PRO A 185 12.56 -24.92 0.24
CA PRO A 185 11.77 -24.56 -0.93
C PRO A 185 10.58 -23.68 -0.56
N LYS A 186 10.47 -22.48 -1.16
CA LYS A 186 9.46 -21.46 -0.80
C LYS A 186 8.03 -21.78 -1.25
N ASP A 187 7.88 -22.67 -2.23
CA ASP A 187 6.59 -23.08 -2.81
C ASP A 187 5.92 -24.25 -2.06
N GLN A 188 6.63 -24.84 -1.09
CA GLN A 188 6.13 -25.94 -0.27
C GLN A 188 5.21 -25.45 0.85
N VAL A 189 4.42 -26.39 1.37
CA VAL A 189 3.54 -26.14 2.53
C VAL A 189 4.32 -26.35 3.82
N TYR A 190 4.23 -25.36 4.70
CA TYR A 190 4.81 -25.40 6.04
C TYR A 190 3.73 -25.13 7.08
N VAL A 191 3.82 -25.84 8.21
CA VAL A 191 2.98 -25.63 9.38
C VAL A 191 3.88 -25.22 10.54
N THR A 192 3.70 -24.03 11.08
CA THR A 192 4.40 -23.58 12.28
C THR A 192 3.56 -23.90 13.51
N TYR A 193 4.21 -24.28 14.60
CA TYR A 193 3.55 -24.50 15.88
C TYR A 193 4.51 -24.19 17.04
N CYS A 194 3.94 -23.97 18.22
CA CYS A 194 4.68 -23.93 19.48
C CYS A 194 3.87 -24.63 20.58
N SER A 195 3.94 -24.22 21.84
CA SER A 195 3.01 -24.72 22.87
C SER A 195 1.62 -24.12 22.66
N ALA A 196 0.59 -24.69 23.31
CA ALA A 196 -0.74 -24.07 23.29
C ALA A 196 -0.67 -22.66 23.91
N ALA A 197 -1.48 -21.74 23.36
CA ALA A 197 -1.54 -20.34 23.79
C ALA A 197 -0.20 -19.58 23.72
N CYS A 198 0.67 -19.94 22.78
CA CYS A 198 1.92 -19.23 22.51
C CYS A 198 1.89 -18.55 21.12
N ASP A 199 2.37 -17.30 21.07
CA ASP A 199 2.33 -16.47 19.86
C ASP A 199 3.58 -16.64 18.97
N VAL A 200 4.61 -17.35 19.47
CA VAL A 200 5.90 -17.50 18.77
C VAL A 200 5.76 -18.19 17.41
N SER A 201 4.78 -19.09 17.28
CA SER A 201 4.46 -19.75 16.01
C SER A 201 3.89 -18.80 14.95
N ILE A 202 3.22 -17.73 15.39
CA ILE A 202 2.68 -16.65 14.54
C ILE A 202 3.84 -15.84 13.98
N ASP A 203 4.77 -15.43 14.84
CA ASP A 203 5.94 -14.65 14.44
C ASP A 203 6.81 -15.42 13.44
N MET A 204 7.02 -16.72 13.69
CA MET A 204 7.68 -17.63 12.75
C MET A 204 6.99 -17.63 11.39
N ALA A 205 5.66 -17.72 11.36
CA ALA A 205 4.92 -17.79 10.11
C ALA A 205 4.99 -16.48 9.30
N TYR A 206 4.87 -15.33 9.97
CA TYR A 206 5.04 -14.03 9.32
C TYR A 206 6.48 -13.79 8.86
N TYR A 207 7.46 -14.26 9.63
CA TYR A 207 8.86 -14.23 9.22
C TYR A 207 9.06 -15.03 7.92
N MET A 208 8.54 -16.25 7.84
CA MET A 208 8.56 -17.04 6.61
C MET A 208 7.82 -16.35 5.46
N ALA A 209 6.65 -15.76 5.69
CA ALA A 209 5.94 -15.01 4.65
C ALA A 209 6.79 -13.86 4.08
N LYS A 210 7.49 -13.11 4.94
CA LYS A 210 8.43 -12.05 4.52
C LYS A 210 9.61 -12.58 3.70
N LEU A 211 10.04 -13.81 3.96
CA LEU A 211 11.07 -14.50 3.18
C LEU A 211 10.55 -15.12 1.86
N GLY A 212 9.30 -14.84 1.49
CA GLY A 212 8.69 -15.27 0.22
C GLY A 212 8.10 -16.68 0.24
N PHE A 213 7.93 -17.29 1.42
CA PHE A 213 7.20 -18.56 1.53
C PHE A 213 5.72 -18.35 1.25
N LYS A 214 5.16 -19.13 0.32
CA LYS A 214 3.81 -18.87 -0.22
C LYS A 214 2.69 -19.57 0.55
N LYS A 215 3.00 -20.65 1.28
CA LYS A 215 2.01 -21.51 1.93
C LYS A 215 2.46 -21.83 3.35
N VAL A 216 2.13 -20.93 4.27
CA VAL A 216 2.47 -21.07 5.68
C VAL A 216 1.19 -21.07 6.50
N TYR A 217 1.03 -22.10 7.33
CA TYR A 217 -0.11 -22.28 8.21
C TYR A 217 0.33 -22.22 9.68
N ILE A 218 -0.52 -21.65 10.52
CA ILE A 218 -0.26 -21.52 11.97
C ILE A 218 -1.16 -22.51 12.71
N PHE A 219 -0.57 -23.49 13.39
CA PHE A 219 -1.30 -24.42 14.24
C PHE A 219 -1.26 -23.95 15.70
N HIS A 220 -2.28 -23.18 16.11
CA HIS A 220 -2.41 -22.60 17.46
C HIS A 220 -2.54 -23.61 18.59
N GLY A 221 -3.10 -24.80 18.29
CA GLY A 221 -3.23 -25.86 19.28
C GLY A 221 -1.88 -26.40 19.76
N GLY A 222 -0.85 -26.21 18.93
CA GLY A 222 0.51 -26.45 19.32
C GLY A 222 0.80 -27.89 19.72
N TRP A 223 1.89 -28.06 20.45
CA TRP A 223 2.33 -29.33 20.98
C TRP A 223 1.32 -29.94 21.96
N ASP A 224 0.67 -29.11 22.79
CA ASP A 224 -0.18 -29.61 23.86
C ASP A 224 -1.46 -30.26 23.32
N GLU A 225 -2.13 -29.65 22.34
CA GLU A 225 -3.28 -30.27 21.68
C GLU A 225 -2.88 -31.52 20.88
N TRP A 226 -1.72 -31.48 20.20
CA TRP A 226 -1.21 -32.62 19.44
C TRP A 226 -0.96 -33.84 20.33
N LYS A 227 -0.30 -33.60 21.47
CA LYS A 227 -0.01 -34.62 22.48
C LYS A 227 -1.30 -35.15 23.11
N ALA A 228 -2.23 -34.26 23.47
CA ALA A 228 -3.51 -34.65 24.06
C ALA A 228 -4.35 -35.52 23.11
N ALA A 229 -4.24 -35.30 21.79
CA ALA A 229 -4.89 -36.12 20.78
C ALA A 229 -4.24 -37.50 20.54
N GLY A 230 -3.08 -37.77 21.16
CA GLY A 230 -2.36 -39.04 20.99
C GLY A 230 -1.81 -39.24 19.57
N TYR A 231 -1.56 -38.15 18.84
CA TYR A 231 -1.00 -38.21 17.50
C TYR A 231 0.49 -38.53 17.50
N PRO A 232 1.05 -39.00 16.36
CA PRO A 232 2.44 -39.44 16.31
C PRO A 232 3.43 -38.34 16.74
N ALA A 233 4.30 -38.70 17.67
CA ALA A 233 5.26 -37.80 18.31
C ALA A 233 6.59 -38.52 18.57
N ASN A 234 7.64 -37.74 18.77
CA ASN A 234 8.96 -38.19 19.20
C ASN A 234 9.27 -37.66 20.59
#